data_AF-A0A1G6PM98-F1
#
_entry.id   AF-A0A1G6PM98-F1
#
_cell.length_a   1.000
_cell.length_b   1.000
_cell.length_c   1.000
_cell.angle_alpha   90.00
_cell.angle_beta   90.00
_cell.angle_gamma   90.00
#
_symmetry.space_group_name_H-M   'P 1'
#
loop_
_entity.id
_entity.type
_entity.pdbx_description
1 polymer ?
#
loop_
_entity_poly.entity_id
_entity_poly.type
_entity_poly.pdbx_seq_one_letter_code
_entity_poly.pdbx_strand_id
1 'polypeptide(L)'
;MANVETLRQGPAPAVTAPTDPAAFRSEDRLTGLLAFALAAERQEEASPETVALRQREAEAALCDHALRYLHNNIERLRQEAVAEQLGRLGRPPSFLRLVAANLVALAILVAAGGWLALHPETLAGVTGLLAG
;
A
#
# COMPACT_ATOMS: atom_id res chain seq x y z
N MET A 1 44.62 -48.26 25.44
CA MET A 1 43.16 -48.22 25.69
C MET A 1 42.96 -47.27 26.87
N ALA A 2 42.48 -46.05 26.61
CA ALA A 2 42.41 -44.97 27.59
C ALA A 2 40.94 -44.57 27.83
N ASN A 3 40.64 -44.29 29.10
CA ASN A 3 39.33 -44.18 29.74
C ASN A 3 38.35 -43.17 29.14
N VAL A 4 37.06 -43.56 29.11
CA VAL A 4 35.88 -42.78 28.68
C VAL A 4 35.22 -42.03 29.88
N GLU A 5 35.88 -41.97 31.03
CA GLU A 5 35.26 -41.60 32.32
C GLU A 5 35.39 -40.11 32.75
N THR A 6 35.84 -39.20 31.88
CA THR A 6 36.18 -37.81 32.29
C THR A 6 35.30 -36.68 31.75
N LEU A 7 34.14 -36.95 31.16
CA LEU A 7 33.13 -35.91 30.94
C LEU A 7 32.23 -35.75 32.17
N ARG A 8 32.79 -35.13 33.23
CA ARG A 8 32.01 -34.56 34.33
C ARG A 8 30.98 -33.60 33.71
N GLN A 9 29.71 -34.01 33.70
CA GLN A 9 28.58 -33.09 33.64
C GLN A 9 28.63 -32.19 34.87
N GLY A 10 29.22 -31.01 34.72
CA GLY A 10 28.97 -29.91 35.65
C GLY A 10 27.49 -29.52 35.57
N PRO A 11 26.83 -29.17 36.67
CA PRO A 11 25.46 -28.68 36.61
C PRO A 11 25.45 -27.43 35.72
N ALA A 12 24.65 -27.47 34.65
CA ALA A 12 24.38 -26.29 33.83
C ALA A 12 23.90 -25.16 34.75
N PRO A 13 24.36 -23.91 34.57
CA PRO A 13 23.81 -22.80 35.34
C PRO A 13 22.30 -22.78 35.12
N ALA A 14 21.55 -22.92 36.21
CA ALA A 14 20.10 -22.81 36.18
C ALA A 14 19.76 -21.46 35.56
N VAL A 15 19.12 -21.48 34.40
CA VAL A 15 18.47 -20.31 33.81
C VAL A 15 17.44 -19.88 34.84
N THR A 16 17.76 -18.87 35.64
CA THR A 16 16.82 -18.28 36.60
C THR A 16 15.76 -17.59 35.76
N ALA A 17 14.65 -18.29 35.55
CA ALA A 17 13.44 -17.71 35.01
C ALA A 17 13.04 -16.52 35.89
N PRO A 18 12.87 -15.31 35.33
CA PRO A 18 12.43 -14.16 36.11
C PRO A 18 11.00 -14.40 36.64
N THR A 19 10.84 -14.21 37.95
CA THR A 19 9.64 -14.50 38.76
C THR A 19 8.48 -13.51 38.52
N ASP A 20 8.63 -12.52 37.65
CA ASP A 20 7.60 -11.52 37.38
C ASP A 20 7.02 -11.65 35.95
N PRO A 21 5.76 -12.08 35.79
CA PRO A 21 5.12 -12.23 34.48
C PRO A 21 4.75 -10.88 33.83
N ALA A 22 4.78 -9.76 34.58
CA ALA A 22 4.50 -8.43 34.04
C ALA A 22 5.74 -7.74 33.42
N ALA A 23 6.94 -8.27 33.63
CA ALA A 23 8.18 -7.75 33.07
C ALA A 23 8.35 -8.03 31.57
N PHE A 24 7.49 -8.88 30.99
CA PHE A 24 7.43 -9.16 29.55
C PHE A 24 6.34 -8.32 28.90
N ARG A 25 6.65 -7.07 28.55
CA ARG A 25 5.88 -6.39 27.50
C ARG A 25 5.94 -7.26 26.24
N SER A 26 4.80 -7.53 25.62
CA SER A 26 4.67 -8.49 24.52
C SER A 26 5.64 -8.27 23.35
N GLU A 27 6.07 -7.03 23.13
CA GLU A 27 7.03 -6.63 22.10
C GLU A 27 8.45 -7.14 22.41
N ASP A 28 8.93 -7.01 23.65
CA ASP A 28 10.26 -7.48 24.05
C ASP A 28 10.37 -9.01 23.92
N ARG A 29 9.26 -9.73 24.15
CA ARG A 29 9.18 -11.18 23.94
C ARG A 29 9.27 -11.55 22.46
N LEU A 30 8.60 -10.81 21.58
CA LEU A 30 8.66 -11.03 20.13
C LEU A 30 10.06 -10.78 19.58
N THR A 31 10.68 -9.68 19.98
CA THR A 31 12.07 -9.36 19.63
C THR A 31 13.04 -10.44 20.14
N GLY A 32 12.87 -10.89 21.39
CA GLY A 32 13.68 -11.97 21.96
C GLY A 32 13.53 -13.30 21.21
N LEU A 33 12.31 -13.68 20.83
CA LEU A 33 12.05 -14.88 20.04
C LEU A 33 12.63 -14.81 18.63
N LEU A 34 12.55 -13.63 17.99
CA LEU A 34 13.08 -13.43 16.65
C LEU A 34 14.62 -13.41 16.65
N ALA A 35 15.23 -12.77 17.65
CA ALA A 35 16.67 -12.80 17.87
C ALA A 35 17.18 -14.24 18.12
N PHE A 36 16.44 -15.03 18.92
CA PHE A 36 16.74 -16.44 19.13
C PHE A 36 16.61 -17.26 17.84
N ALA A 37 15.55 -17.06 17.05
CA ALA A 37 15.36 -17.75 15.78
C ALA A 37 16.48 -17.43 14.77
N LEU A 38 16.91 -16.17 14.69
CA LEU A 38 18.03 -15.74 13.85
C LEU A 38 19.37 -16.34 14.28
N ALA A 39 19.60 -16.46 15.59
CA ALA A 39 20.81 -17.11 16.13
C ALA A 39 20.79 -18.62 15.88
N ALA A 40 19.63 -19.27 16.02
CA ALA A 40 19.44 -20.69 15.76
C ALA A 40 19.62 -21.04 14.27
N GLU A 41 19.14 -20.20 13.35
CA GLU A 41 19.34 -20.36 11.90
C GLU A 41 20.83 -20.32 11.52
N ARG A 42 21.64 -19.54 12.26
CA ARG A 42 23.07 -19.33 11.97
C ARG A 42 24.03 -20.23 12.74
N GLN A 43 23.52 -21.10 13.62
CA GLN A 43 24.33 -22.02 14.44
C GLN A 43 25.44 -21.32 15.25
N GLU A 44 25.18 -20.11 15.76
CA GLU A 44 26.16 -19.35 16.55
C GLU A 44 26.08 -19.70 18.05
N GLU A 45 27.24 -19.75 18.72
CA GLU A 45 27.29 -19.88 20.18
C GLU A 45 26.73 -18.62 20.85
N ALA A 46 25.80 -18.81 21.80
CA ALA A 46 25.10 -17.73 22.48
C ALA A 46 26.02 -16.96 23.45
N SER A 47 26.83 -16.06 22.90
CA SER A 47 27.56 -15.05 23.67
C SER A 47 26.64 -13.85 23.94
N PRO A 48 26.70 -13.22 25.13
CA PRO A 48 25.86 -12.06 25.45
C PRO A 48 26.01 -10.90 24.46
N GLU A 49 27.18 -10.72 23.84
CA GLU A 49 27.39 -9.71 22.79
C GLU A 49 26.66 -10.07 21.49
N THR A 50 26.67 -11.35 21.11
CA THR A 50 25.95 -11.84 19.91
C THR A 50 24.44 -11.73 20.08
N VAL A 51 23.91 -11.97 21.28
CA VAL A 51 22.48 -11.83 21.58
C VAL A 51 22.04 -10.37 21.44
N ALA A 52 22.80 -9.41 21.98
CA ALA A 52 22.48 -7.99 21.87
C ALA A 52 22.53 -7.47 20.43
N LEU A 53 23.49 -7.95 19.63
CA LEU A 53 23.55 -7.63 18.20
C LEU A 53 22.34 -8.19 17.44
N ARG A 54 21.97 -9.45 17.70
CA ARG A 54 20.81 -10.11 17.07
C ARG A 54 19.49 -9.50 17.47
N GLN A 55 19.35 -9.00 18.70
CA GLN A 55 18.18 -8.24 19.13
C GLN A 55 18.02 -6.95 18.30
N ARG A 56 19.10 -6.19 18.08
CA ARG A 56 19.05 -4.99 17.24
C ARG A 56 18.70 -5.31 15.78
N GLU A 57 19.24 -6.40 15.23
CA GLU A 57 18.89 -6.86 13.89
C GLU A 57 17.41 -7.28 13.80
N ALA A 58 16.91 -7.97 14.82
CA ALA A 58 15.51 -8.35 14.92
C ALA A 58 14.58 -7.14 14.97
N GLU A 59 14.92 -6.11 15.76
CA GLU A 59 14.16 -4.86 15.82
C GLU A 59 14.16 -4.14 14.47
N ALA A 60 15.32 -4.05 13.81
CA ALA A 60 15.41 -3.42 12.50
C ALA A 60 14.56 -4.15 11.45
N ALA A 61 14.60 -5.48 11.45
CA ALA A 61 13.79 -6.31 10.54
C ALA A 61 12.29 -6.19 10.83
N LEU A 62 11.89 -6.16 12.10
CA LEU A 62 10.50 -5.97 12.51
C LEU A 62 9.99 -4.58 12.12
N CYS A 63 10.77 -3.53 12.35
CA CYS A 63 10.43 -2.17 11.94
C CYS A 63 10.27 -2.06 10.42
N ASP A 64 11.21 -2.60 9.65
CA ASP A 64 11.13 -2.57 8.19
C ASP A 64 9.91 -3.35 7.66
N HIS A 65 9.62 -4.52 8.24
CA HIS A 65 8.43 -5.28 7.89
C HIS A 65 7.14 -4.53 8.24
N ALA A 66 7.06 -3.95 9.44
CA ALA A 66 5.90 -3.18 9.89
C ALA A 66 5.65 -1.95 9.00
N LEU A 67 6.70 -1.25 8.58
CA LEU A 67 6.60 -0.12 7.66
C LEU A 67 6.07 -0.55 6.29
N ARG A 68 6.61 -1.62 5.72
CA ARG A 68 6.13 -2.16 4.44
C ARG A 68 4.68 -2.63 4.53
N TYR A 69 4.33 -3.33 5.61
CA TYR A 69 2.98 -3.80 5.86
C TYR A 69 1.97 -2.65 5.98
N LEU A 70 2.33 -1.61 6.74
CA LEU A 70 1.49 -0.43 6.91
C LEU A 70 1.30 0.32 5.58
N HIS A 71 2.38 0.51 4.82
CA HIS A 71 2.32 1.18 3.52
C HIS A 71 1.40 0.43 2.55
N ASN A 72 1.55 -0.90 2.47
CA ASN A 72 0.70 -1.73 1.62
C ASN A 72 -0.77 -1.68 2.03
N ASN A 73 -1.06 -1.68 3.33
CA ASN A 73 -2.42 -1.57 3.83
C ASN A 73 -3.03 -0.18 3.58
N ILE A 74 -2.26 0.89 3.76
CA ILE A 74 -2.72 2.24 3.44
C ILE A 74 -3.05 2.33 1.95
N GLU A 75 -2.19 1.83 1.07
CA GLU A 75 -2.44 1.87 -0.36
C GLU A 75 -3.68 1.05 -0.75
N ARG A 76 -3.85 -0.12 -0.13
CA ARG A 76 -5.07 -0.93 -0.29
C ARG A 76 -6.32 -0.18 0.16
N LEU A 77 -6.31 0.44 1.35
CA LEU A 77 -7.44 1.23 1.86
C LEU A 77 -7.76 2.42 0.95
N ARG A 78 -6.74 3.08 0.39
CA ARG A 78 -6.94 4.16 -0.57
C ARG A 78 -7.61 3.64 -1.85
N GLN A 79 -7.18 2.50 -2.36
CA GLN A 79 -7.80 1.88 -3.53
C GLN A 79 -9.25 1.48 -3.26
N GLU A 80 -9.53 0.89 -2.10
CA GLU A 80 -10.89 0.53 -1.67
C GLU A 80 -11.78 1.78 -1.53
N ALA A 81 -11.28 2.85 -0.91
CA ALA A 81 -11.99 4.11 -0.78
C ALA A 81 -12.26 4.78 -2.14
N VAL A 82 -11.28 4.77 -3.05
CA VAL A 82 -11.46 5.29 -4.42
C VAL A 82 -12.49 4.46 -5.19
N ALA A 83 -12.44 3.13 -5.08
CA ALA A 83 -13.40 2.24 -5.71
C ALA A 83 -14.82 2.45 -5.15
N GLU A 84 -14.96 2.64 -3.85
CA GLU A 84 -16.25 2.95 -3.21
C GLU A 84 -16.77 4.31 -3.65
N GLN A 85 -15.90 5.32 -3.73
CA GLN A 85 -16.26 6.66 -4.19
C GLN A 85 -16.66 6.66 -5.67
N LEU A 86 -15.94 5.93 -6.52
CA LEU A 86 -16.30 5.69 -7.93
C LEU A 86 -17.59 4.87 -8.06
N GLY A 87 -17.88 3.98 -7.11
CA GLY A 87 -19.16 3.27 -7.05
C GLY A 87 -20.34 4.19 -6.70
N ARG A 88 -20.12 5.20 -5.85
CA ARG A 88 -21.12 6.21 -5.46
C ARG A 88 -21.33 7.28 -6.53
N LEU A 89 -20.26 7.69 -7.20
CA LEU A 89 -20.31 8.54 -8.39
C LEU A 89 -20.77 7.68 -9.56
N GLY A 90 -22.08 7.54 -9.72
CA GLY A 90 -22.71 6.71 -10.76
C GLY A 90 -21.98 6.79 -12.12
N ARG A 91 -21.95 5.64 -12.81
CA ARG A 91 -21.16 5.37 -14.03
C ARG A 91 -21.02 6.62 -14.92
N PRO A 92 -19.80 7.18 -15.08
CA PRO A 92 -19.61 8.37 -15.88
C PRO A 92 -20.10 8.12 -17.31
N PRO A 93 -20.62 9.16 -18.02
CA PRO A 93 -21.03 9.01 -19.40
C PRO A 93 -19.85 8.44 -20.20
N SER A 94 -20.06 7.28 -20.81
CA SER A 94 -19.02 6.60 -21.59
C SER A 94 -18.46 7.55 -22.64
N PHE A 95 -17.14 7.49 -22.90
CA PHE A 95 -16.46 8.30 -23.92
C PHE A 95 -17.22 8.34 -25.27
N LEU A 96 -17.72 7.19 -25.72
CA LEU A 96 -18.56 7.06 -26.92
C LEU A 96 -19.82 7.93 -26.90
N ARG A 97 -20.45 8.10 -25.74
CA ARG A 97 -21.64 8.95 -25.58
C ARG A 97 -21.30 10.43 -25.70
N LEU A 98 -20.14 10.84 -25.19
CA LEU A 98 -19.63 12.21 -25.37
C LEU A 98 -19.26 12.47 -26.84
N VAL A 99 -18.58 11.53 -27.48
CA VAL A 99 -18.26 11.61 -28.91
C VAL A 99 -19.52 11.69 -29.76
N ALA A 100 -20.51 10.82 -29.50
CA ALA A 100 -21.79 10.84 -30.20
C ALA A 100 -22.53 12.17 -30.00
N ALA A 101 -22.57 12.71 -28.78
CA ALA A 101 -23.17 14.01 -28.50
C ALA A 101 -22.50 15.13 -29.31
N ASN A 102 -21.18 15.14 -29.41
CA ASN A 102 -20.45 16.11 -30.22
C ASN A 102 -20.71 15.95 -31.72
N LEU A 103 -20.77 14.72 -32.24
CA LEU A 103 -21.12 14.47 -33.63
C LEU A 103 -22.53 14.94 -33.97
N VAL A 104 -23.49 14.72 -33.06
CA VAL A 104 -24.86 15.23 -33.21
C VAL A 104 -24.88 16.75 -33.21
N ALA A 105 -24.17 17.40 -32.27
CA ALA A 105 -24.08 18.86 -32.24
C ALA A 105 -23.45 19.43 -33.52
N LEU A 106 -22.39 18.80 -34.03
CA LEU A 106 -21.75 19.19 -35.28
C LEU A 106 -22.69 19.01 -36.48
N ALA A 107 -23.42 17.90 -36.55
CA ALA A 107 -24.39 17.66 -37.61
C ALA A 107 -25.51 18.72 -37.62
N ILE A 108 -26.01 19.11 -36.45
CA ILE A 108 -26.99 20.19 -36.30
C ILE A 108 -26.40 21.52 -36.80
N LEU A 109 -25.16 21.84 -36.42
CA LEU A 109 -24.50 23.06 -36.84
C LEU A 109 -24.32 23.12 -38.35
N VAL A 110 -23.89 22.02 -38.97
CA VAL A 110 -23.71 21.90 -40.42
C VAL A 110 -25.06 22.00 -41.13
N ALA A 111 -26.11 21.36 -40.61
CA ALA A 111 -27.45 21.44 -41.18
C ALA A 111 -28.01 22.87 -41.11
N ALA A 112 -27.85 23.54 -39.96
CA ALA A 112 -28.27 24.92 -39.78
C ALA A 112 -27.50 25.88 -40.69
N GLY A 113 -26.17 25.72 -40.78
CA GLY A 113 -25.33 26.52 -41.67
C GLY A 113 -25.64 26.29 -43.14
N GLY A 114 -25.88 25.04 -43.55
CA GLY A 114 -26.28 24.69 -44.91
C GLY A 114 -27.65 25.24 -45.28
N TRP A 115 -28.62 25.15 -44.36
CA TRP A 115 -29.93 25.78 -44.52
C TRP A 115 -29.82 27.29 -44.70
N LEU A 116 -29.01 27.94 -43.85
CA LEU A 116 -28.80 29.38 -43.90
C LEU A 116 -28.08 29.82 -45.19
N ALA A 117 -27.15 29.00 -45.70
CA ALA A 117 -26.48 29.24 -46.98
C ALA A 117 -27.43 29.13 -48.18
N LEU A 118 -28.50 28.32 -48.09
CA LEU A 118 -29.54 28.19 -49.11
C LEU A 118 -30.59 29.31 -49.04
N HIS A 119 -30.64 30.06 -47.94
CA HIS A 119 -31.56 31.19 -47.71
C HIS A 119 -30.82 32.51 -47.47
N PRO A 120 -30.09 33.02 -48.48
CA PRO A 120 -29.24 34.21 -48.34
C PRO A 120 -30.03 35.49 -47.98
N GLU A 121 -31.32 35.56 -48.31
CA GLU A 121 -32.20 36.66 -47.89
C GLU A 121 -32.34 36.78 -46.36
N THR A 122 -32.22 35.67 -45.62
CA THR A 122 -32.27 35.66 -44.16
C THR A 122 -30.96 36.14 -43.52
N LEU A 123 -29.82 35.86 -44.17
CA LEU A 123 -28.52 36.39 -43.75
C LEU A 123 -28.46 37.92 -43.86
N ALA A 124 -28.94 38.47 -44.98
CA ALA A 124 -28.98 39.93 -45.19
C ALA A 124 -29.83 40.65 -44.13
N GLY A 125 -30.99 40.08 -43.75
CA GLY A 125 -31.85 40.61 -42.70
C GLY A 125 -31.21 40.57 -41.30
N VAL A 126 -30.50 39.49 -40.96
CA VAL A 126 -29.83 39.36 -39.65
C VAL A 126 -28.58 40.24 -39.57
N THR A 127 -27.80 40.36 -40.65
CA THR A 127 -26.65 41.29 -40.69
C THR A 127 -27.09 42.76 -40.66
N GLY A 128 -28.21 43.10 -41.30
CA GLY A 128 -28.78 44.46 -41.24
C GLY A 128 -29.30 44.83 -39.85
N LEU A 129 -29.78 43.85 -39.08
CA LEU A 129 -30.27 44.03 -37.70
C LEU A 129 -29.14 44.08 -36.65
N LEU A 130 -27.97 43.49 -36.94
CA LEU A 130 -26.78 43.53 -36.08
C LEU A 130 -25.86 44.74 -36.35
N ALA A 131 -25.98 45.37 -37.52
CA ALA A 131 -25.17 46.51 -37.93
C ALA A 131 -25.85 47.88 -37.75
N GLY A 132 -27.11 47.91 -37.32
CA GLY A 132 -27.85 49.13 -36.91
C GLY A 132 -27.96 49.24 -35.41
#